data_AF-A0A3D0P6R6-F1
#
_entry.id   AF-A0A3D0P6R6-F1
#
_cell.length_a   1.000
_cell.length_b   1.000
_cell.length_c   1.000
_cell.angle_alpha   90.00
_cell.angle_beta   90.00
_cell.angle_gamma   90.00
#
_symmetry.space_group_name_H-M   'P 1'
#
loop_
_entity.id
_entity.type
_entity.pdbx_description
1 polymer ?
#
loop_
_entity_poly.entity_id
_entity_poly.type
_entity_poly.pdbx_seq_one_letter_code
_entity_poly.pdbx_strand_id
1 'polypeptide(L)'
;MTCSPEEIDDEVYRLLLFYNDRFGAEGDSALSRVLALGSGLEHSHLQAAAKEALGRSLEVLSPGDVGFQSVDRALPFDVLAAPAGLASLGHN
;
A
#
# COMPACT_ATOMS: atom_id res chain seq x y z
N MET A 1 5.08 1.60 -14.74
CA MET A 1 4.36 0.34 -15.02
C MET A 1 2.94 0.73 -15.39
N THR A 2 2.49 0.35 -16.57
CA THR A 2 1.08 0.43 -16.97
C THR A 2 0.60 -1.00 -17.10
N CYS A 3 -0.31 -1.41 -16.23
CA CYS A 3 -0.96 -2.72 -16.27
C CYS A 3 -2.44 -2.55 -16.66
N SER A 4 -3.02 -3.57 -17.27
CA SER A 4 -4.47 -3.61 -17.43
C SER A 4 -5.16 -3.92 -16.09
N PRO A 5 -6.47 -3.61 -15.93
CA PRO A 5 -7.19 -3.87 -14.67
C PRO A 5 -7.09 -5.31 -14.18
N GLU A 6 -7.07 -6.28 -15.09
CA GLU A 6 -6.93 -7.70 -14.79
C GLU A 6 -5.52 -8.13 -14.35
N GLU A 7 -4.50 -7.30 -14.57
CA GLU A 7 -3.11 -7.58 -14.18
C GLU A 7 -2.73 -6.94 -12.82
N ILE A 8 -3.64 -6.18 -12.19
CA ILE A 8 -3.34 -5.44 -10.95
C ILE A 8 -2.85 -6.39 -9.84
N ASP A 9 -3.52 -7.52 -9.63
CA ASP A 9 -3.16 -8.47 -8.58
C ASP A 9 -1.78 -9.10 -8.83
N ASP A 10 -1.45 -9.40 -10.09
CA ASP A 10 -0.14 -9.92 -10.51
C ASP A 10 0.98 -8.90 -10.31
N GLU A 11 0.71 -7.61 -10.58
CA GLU A 11 1.66 -6.54 -10.33
C GLU A 11 1.88 -6.31 -8.82
N VAL A 12 0.81 -6.35 -8.02
CA VAL A 12 0.91 -6.28 -6.55
C VAL A 12 1.77 -7.44 -6.03
N TYR A 13 1.48 -8.67 -6.46
CA TYR A 13 2.26 -9.86 -6.12
C TYR A 13 3.75 -9.65 -6.41
N ARG A 14 4.07 -9.17 -7.63
CA ARG A 14 5.45 -8.97 -8.08
C ARG A 14 6.16 -7.88 -7.29
N LEU A 15 5.47 -6.79 -6.96
CA LEU A 15 6.01 -5.72 -6.12
C LEU A 15 6.31 -6.22 -4.71
N LEU A 16 5.40 -6.97 -4.11
CA LEU A 16 5.59 -7.52 -2.76
C LEU A 16 6.82 -8.45 -2.71
N LEU A 17 6.97 -9.35 -3.68
CA LEU A 17 8.15 -10.20 -3.79
C LEU A 17 9.43 -9.38 -3.95
N PHE A 18 9.43 -8.44 -4.89
CA PHE A 18 10.62 -7.63 -5.18
C PHE A 18 11.10 -6.83 -3.97
N TYR A 19 10.19 -6.13 -3.29
CA TYR A 19 10.55 -5.33 -2.12
C TYR A 19 10.90 -6.20 -0.92
N ASN A 20 10.22 -7.33 -0.71
CA ASN A 20 10.57 -8.25 0.38
C ASN A 20 11.95 -8.88 0.16
N ASP A 21 12.29 -9.30 -1.07
CA ASP A 21 13.62 -9.85 -1.39
C ASP A 21 14.71 -8.78 -1.23
N ARG A 22 14.48 -7.59 -1.80
CA ARG A 22 15.46 -6.50 -1.81
C ARG A 22 15.79 -5.94 -0.42
N PHE A 23 14.80 -5.84 0.46
CA PHE A 23 14.95 -5.17 1.77
C PHE A 23 14.86 -6.15 2.96
N GLY A 24 14.40 -7.38 2.75
CA GLY A 24 14.31 -8.42 3.77
C GLY A 24 15.54 -9.33 3.84
N ALA A 25 16.44 -9.32 2.84
CA ALA A 25 17.68 -10.09 2.89
C ALA A 25 18.74 -9.51 3.85
N GLU A 26 18.67 -8.20 4.16
CA GLU A 26 19.59 -7.50 5.07
C GLU A 26 18.98 -7.30 6.48
N GLY A 27 18.57 -8.37 7.15
CA GLY A 27 18.19 -8.36 8.59
C GLY A 27 16.71 -8.65 8.90
N ASP A 28 16.25 -8.33 10.11
CA ASP A 28 14.88 -8.55 10.63
C ASP A 28 13.83 -7.60 10.00
N SER A 29 14.19 -6.95 8.88
CA SER A 29 13.44 -5.90 8.18
C SER A 29 12.48 -6.45 7.12
N ALA A 30 11.91 -7.63 7.38
CA ALA A 30 10.98 -8.25 6.45
C ALA A 30 9.72 -7.39 6.28
N LEU A 31 9.25 -7.21 5.03
CA LEU A 31 8.09 -6.36 4.72
C LEU A 31 6.88 -6.78 5.57
N SER A 32 6.40 -5.91 6.46
CA SER A 32 5.38 -6.26 7.47
C SER A 32 4.09 -5.46 7.35
N ARG A 33 4.12 -4.34 6.63
CA ARG A 33 3.01 -3.40 6.48
C ARG A 33 2.95 -2.86 5.06
N VAL A 34 1.74 -2.64 4.55
CA VAL A 34 1.50 -2.03 3.23
C VAL A 34 0.38 -1.01 3.34
N LEU A 35 0.56 0.13 2.72
CA LEU A 35 -0.50 1.09 2.45
C LEU A 35 -0.75 1.11 0.95
N ALA A 36 -1.98 0.85 0.52
CA ALA A 36 -2.40 1.02 -0.86
C ALA A 36 -3.31 2.23 -0.96
N LEU A 37 -3.17 2.99 -2.05
CA LEU A 37 -3.91 4.21 -2.30
C LEU A 37 -4.45 4.18 -3.72
N GLY A 38 -5.69 4.62 -3.89
CA GLY A 38 -6.34 4.72 -5.20
C GLY A 38 -7.41 3.65 -5.43
N SER A 39 -8.18 3.84 -6.50
CA SER A 39 -9.29 2.95 -6.84
C SER A 39 -8.80 1.59 -7.32
N GLY A 40 -9.48 0.51 -6.92
CA GLY A 40 -9.23 -0.85 -7.42
C GLY A 40 -8.20 -1.65 -6.62
N LEU A 41 -7.74 -1.14 -5.48
CA LEU A 41 -6.80 -1.82 -4.56
C LEU A 41 -7.51 -2.22 -3.27
N GLU A 42 -8.44 -3.17 -3.37
CA GLU A 42 -9.21 -3.66 -2.22
C GLU A 42 -8.31 -4.37 -1.20
N HIS A 43 -8.54 -4.14 0.09
CA HIS A 43 -7.75 -4.75 1.17
C HIS A 43 -7.70 -6.29 1.09
N SER A 44 -8.80 -6.91 0.71
CA SER A 44 -8.90 -8.38 0.58
C SER A 44 -7.96 -8.93 -0.50
N HIS A 45 -7.83 -8.22 -1.63
CA HIS A 45 -6.96 -8.62 -2.73
C HIS A 45 -5.48 -8.49 -2.32
N LEU A 46 -5.13 -7.38 -1.66
CA LEU A 46 -3.79 -7.16 -1.14
C LEU A 46 -3.37 -8.22 -0.11
N GLN A 47 -4.29 -8.60 0.79
CA GLN A 47 -4.04 -9.66 1.76
C GLN A 47 -3.85 -11.02 1.10
N ALA A 48 -4.64 -11.33 0.07
CA ALA A 48 -4.51 -12.56 -0.69
C ALA A 48 -3.16 -12.61 -1.43
N ALA A 49 -2.82 -11.56 -2.17
CA ALA A 49 -1.55 -11.43 -2.88
C ALA A 49 -0.35 -11.49 -1.93
N ALA A 50 -0.42 -10.85 -0.76
CA ALA A 50 0.65 -10.91 0.25
C ALA A 50 0.83 -12.31 0.82
N LYS A 51 -0.27 -13.02 1.11
CA LYS A 51 -0.21 -14.40 1.59
C LYS A 51 0.39 -15.33 0.55
N GLU A 52 0.05 -15.14 -0.71
CA GLU A 52 0.58 -15.91 -1.83
C GLU A 52 2.07 -15.61 -2.07
N ALA A 53 2.44 -14.34 -2.18
CA ALA A 53 3.80 -13.89 -2.46
C ALA A 53 4.78 -14.23 -1.33
N LEU A 54 4.38 -13.98 -0.09
CA LEU A 54 5.32 -13.97 1.05
C LEU A 54 5.16 -15.20 1.95
N GLY A 55 4.14 -16.04 1.73
CA GLY A 55 3.79 -17.15 2.61
C GLY A 55 3.30 -16.72 4.01
N ARG A 56 3.10 -15.42 4.22
CA ARG A 56 2.67 -14.83 5.49
C ARG A 56 1.70 -13.67 5.26
N SER A 57 0.89 -13.39 6.27
CA SER A 57 0.01 -12.23 6.25
C SER A 57 0.82 -10.95 6.48
N LEU A 58 0.34 -9.88 5.87
CA LEU A 58 0.90 -8.55 5.95
C LEU A 58 -0.19 -7.58 6.42
N GLU A 59 0.18 -6.62 7.25
CA GLU A 59 -0.78 -5.64 7.77
C GLU A 59 -1.10 -4.61 6.70
N VAL A 60 -2.35 -4.61 6.20
CA VAL A 60 -2.84 -3.58 5.29
C VAL A 60 -3.32 -2.40 6.11
N LEU A 61 -2.60 -1.28 5.99
CA LEU A 61 -2.82 -0.07 6.77
C LEU A 61 -4.07 0.66 6.28
N SER A 62 -4.82 1.18 7.23
CA SER A 62 -5.93 2.10 6.99
C SER A 62 -5.46 3.56 7.06
N PRO A 63 -6.28 4.52 6.59
CA PRO A 63 -5.96 5.95 6.72
C PRO A 63 -5.66 6.37 8.16
N GLY A 64 -6.37 5.80 9.13
CA GLY A 64 -6.18 6.11 10.55
C GLY A 64 -4.80 5.69 11.07
N ASP A 65 -4.25 4.60 10.55
CA ASP A 65 -2.94 4.07 10.97
C ASP A 65 -1.78 4.97 10.54
N VAL A 66 -2.00 5.81 9.52
CA VAL A 66 -1.04 6.83 9.06
C VAL A 66 -1.37 8.23 9.58
N GLY A 67 -2.22 8.33 10.60
CA GLY A 67 -2.56 9.59 11.26
C GLY A 67 -3.55 10.46 10.48
N PHE A 68 -4.18 9.93 9.42
CA PHE A 68 -5.21 10.67 8.72
C PHE A 68 -6.53 10.63 9.49
N GLN A 69 -6.95 11.80 9.97
CA GLN A 69 -8.25 11.99 10.59
C GLN A 69 -9.12 12.82 9.65
N SER A 70 -10.15 12.18 9.07
CA SER A 70 -11.14 12.87 8.25
C SER A 70 -11.97 13.80 9.15
N VAL A 71 -11.85 15.10 8.94
CA VAL A 71 -12.72 16.13 9.57
C VAL A 71 -14.04 16.26 8.80
N ASP A 72 -14.03 15.90 7.52
CA ASP A 72 -15.19 15.90 6.63
C ASP A 72 -15.24 14.60 5.81
N ARG A 73 -16.37 13.89 5.91
CA ARG A 73 -16.62 12.59 5.27
C ARG A 73 -16.71 12.69 3.75
N ALA A 74 -16.81 13.91 3.20
CA ALA A 74 -16.99 14.16 1.77
C ALA A 74 -15.73 13.86 0.92
N LEU A 75 -14.54 13.83 1.51
CA LEU A 75 -13.29 13.65 0.77
C LEU A 75 -12.61 12.31 1.12
N PRO A 76 -12.54 11.35 0.17
CA PRO A 76 -11.92 10.05 0.41
C PRO A 76 -10.40 10.17 0.52
N PHE A 77 -9.81 9.38 1.42
CA PHE A 77 -8.37 9.37 1.66
C PHE A 77 -7.55 9.06 0.40
N ASP A 78 -8.03 8.14 -0.45
CA ASP A 78 -7.38 7.76 -1.71
C ASP A 78 -7.13 8.92 -2.67
N VAL A 79 -7.96 9.97 -2.59
CA VAL A 79 -7.81 11.19 -3.41
C VAL A 79 -6.92 12.21 -2.70
N LEU A 80 -6.92 12.21 -1.37
CA LEU A 80 -6.23 13.22 -0.56
C LEU A 80 -4.79 12.87 -0.24
N ALA A 81 -4.42 11.59 -0.18
CA ALA A 81 -3.11 11.16 0.30
C ALA A 81 -1.95 11.77 -0.51
N ALA A 82 -2.06 11.78 -1.84
CA ALA A 82 -1.05 12.37 -2.73
C ALA A 82 -0.90 13.90 -2.56
N PRO A 83 -1.97 14.73 -2.68
CA PRO A 83 -1.85 16.17 -2.47
C PRO A 83 -1.50 16.54 -1.03
N ALA A 84 -1.96 15.79 -0.02
CA ALA A 84 -1.57 16.01 1.37
C ALA A 84 -0.06 15.76 1.59
N GLY A 85 0.48 14.70 0.98
CA GLY A 85 1.92 14.43 0.98
C GLY A 85 2.72 15.52 0.27
N LEU A 86 2.23 16.08 -0.84
CA LEU A 86 2.88 17.22 -1.50
C LEU A 86 2.84 18.49 -0.63
N ALA A 87 1.71 18.77 0.01
CA ALA A 87 1.56 19.94 0.88
C ALA A 87 2.50 19.88 2.10
N SER A 88 2.73 18.70 2.67
CA SER A 88 3.65 18.54 3.80
C SER A 88 5.12 18.80 3.42
N LEU A 89 5.51 18.49 2.18
CA LEU A 89 6.86 18.79 1.68
C LEU A 89 7.08 20.29 1.43
N GLY A 90 6.03 21.00 0.99
CA GLY A 90 6.09 22.45 0.74
C GLY A 90 6.04 23.32 2.01
N HIS A 91 5.85 22.70 3.18
CA HIS A 91 5.82 23.39 4.48
C HIS A 91 7.18 23.36 5.21
N ASN A 92 8.24 22.84 4.57
CA ASN A 92 9.61 22.88 5.09
C ASN A 92 10.40 24.07 4.55
#